data_AF-A0A380EHI3-F1
#
_entry.id   AF-A0A380EHI3-F1
#
_cell.length_a   1.000
_cell.length_b   1.000
_cell.length_c   1.000
_cell.angle_alpha   90.00
_cell.angle_beta   90.00
_cell.angle_gamma   90.00
#
_symmetry.space_group_name_H-M   'P 1'
#
loop_
_entity.id
_entity.type
_entity.pdbx_description
1 polymer ?
#
loop_
_entity_poly.entity_id
_entity_poly.type
_entity_poly.pdbx_seq_one_letter_code
_entity_poly.pdbx_strand_id
1 'polypeptide(L)'
;MGVLNLEGKTPETLKKTFDSQRKRNINKAINYGVKVRFLERDEFNLFLDLYRETEERAGFVSKTDDYFYNFIDTYGDKVLVPLAYIDLDEYVLKLQQELNDKENRRDQMMAKENKSDKQMKKIAELDKQIDHDQHEL
;
A
#
# COMPACT_ATOMS: atom_id res chain seq x y z
N MET A 1 9.18 25.14 -3.01
CA MET A 1 8.95 24.12 -4.06
C MET A 1 10.20 23.27 -4.18
N GLY A 2 10.08 21.94 -4.16
CA GLY A 2 11.19 21.02 -4.40
C GLY A 2 11.14 20.50 -5.83
N VAL A 3 12.22 20.64 -6.59
CA VAL A 3 12.36 20.08 -7.94
C VAL A 3 13.26 18.84 -7.85
N LEU A 4 12.81 17.72 -8.42
CA LEU A 4 13.55 16.46 -8.42
C LEU A 4 14.05 16.16 -9.84
N ASN A 5 15.37 16.20 -10.05
CA ASN A 5 15.95 15.82 -11.33
C ASN A 5 15.89 14.30 -11.52
N LEU A 6 15.28 13.85 -12.63
CA LEU A 6 15.10 12.45 -13.02
C LEU A 6 16.03 12.01 -14.16
N GLU A 7 16.80 12.93 -14.74
CA GLU A 7 17.69 12.63 -15.86
C GLU A 7 18.72 11.56 -15.48
N GLY A 8 18.82 10.51 -16.29
CA GLY A 8 19.72 9.38 -16.07
C GLY A 8 19.38 8.50 -14.86
N LYS A 9 18.21 8.69 -14.21
CA LYS A 9 17.81 7.90 -13.04
C LYS A 9 16.80 6.81 -13.38
N THR A 10 17.04 5.62 -12.85
CA THR A 10 16.04 4.53 -12.76
C THR A 10 15.24 4.64 -11.45
N PRO A 11 14.07 3.98 -11.32
CA PRO A 11 13.32 3.93 -10.07
C PRO A 11 14.16 3.47 -8.86
N GLU A 12 15.05 2.50 -9.05
CA GLU A 12 15.92 1.96 -7.99
C GLU A 12 16.96 2.99 -7.56
N THR A 13 17.59 3.67 -8.52
CA THR A 13 18.59 4.73 -8.22
C THR A 13 17.94 5.95 -7.59
N LEU A 14 16.73 6.33 -8.03
CA LEU A 14 15.95 7.43 -7.46
C LEU A 14 15.54 7.13 -6.01
N LYS A 15 15.03 5.93 -5.74
CA LYS A 15 14.63 5.53 -4.39
C LYS A 15 15.81 5.60 -3.41
N LYS A 16 17.04 5.38 -3.87
CA LYS A 16 18.25 5.54 -3.03
C LYS A 16 18.51 6.99 -2.62
N THR A 17 18.08 7.99 -3.40
CA THR A 17 18.31 9.41 -3.08
C THR A 17 17.36 9.98 -2.04
N PHE A 18 16.25 9.30 -1.73
CA PHE A 18 15.35 9.73 -0.66
C PHE A 18 15.99 9.55 0.72
N ASP A 19 15.47 10.23 1.74
CA ASP A 19 15.85 9.94 3.11
C ASP A 19 15.23 8.63 3.63
N SER A 20 15.65 8.20 4.81
CA SER A 20 15.20 6.95 5.44
C SER A 20 13.69 6.92 5.68
N GLN A 21 13.10 8.05 6.08
CA GLN A 21 11.67 8.12 6.38
C GLN A 21 10.83 7.91 5.12
N ARG A 22 11.17 8.58 4.00
CA ARG A 22 10.45 8.41 2.74
C ARG A 22 10.63 7.00 2.17
N LYS A 23 11.83 6.41 2.23
CA LYS A 23 12.04 5.00 1.84
C LYS A 23 11.17 4.05 2.65
N ARG A 24 11.10 4.24 3.97
CA ARG A 24 10.26 3.43 4.86
C ARG A 24 8.78 3.55 4.51
N ASN A 25 8.29 4.77 4.26
CA ASN A 25 6.89 5.00 3.90
C ASN A 25 6.52 4.35 2.55
N ILE A 26 7.39 4.44 1.54
CA ILE A 26 7.18 3.80 0.24
C ILE A 26 7.11 2.27 0.40
N ASN A 27 8.07 1.68 1.11
CA ASN A 27 8.06 0.24 1.38
C ASN A 27 6.82 -0.18 2.18
N LYS A 28 6.38 0.65 3.12
CA LYS A 28 5.16 0.41 3.89
C LYS A 28 3.96 0.31 2.96
N ALA A 29 3.73 1.30 2.10
CA ALA A 29 2.62 1.27 1.14
C ALA A 29 2.63 0.02 0.25
N ILE A 30 3.80 -0.37 -0.27
CA ILE A 30 3.96 -1.59 -1.08
C ILE A 30 3.62 -2.85 -0.26
N ASN A 31 4.13 -2.95 0.97
CA ASN A 31 3.92 -4.13 1.81
C ASN A 31 2.45 -4.30 2.22
N TYR A 32 1.74 -3.20 2.45
CA TYR A 32 0.30 -3.20 2.75
C TYR A 32 -0.59 -3.35 1.50
N GLY A 33 -0.01 -3.61 0.32
CA GLY A 33 -0.79 -3.90 -0.89
C GLY A 33 -1.48 -2.68 -1.48
N VAL A 34 -1.01 -1.45 -1.16
CA VAL A 34 -1.55 -0.25 -1.80
C VAL A 34 -1.23 -0.28 -3.29
N LYS A 35 -2.26 -0.15 -4.10
CA LYS A 35 -2.19 -0.06 -5.56
C LYS A 35 -2.46 1.35 -6.02
N VAL A 36 -2.08 1.63 -7.26
CA VAL A 36 -2.38 2.89 -7.94
C VAL A 36 -3.01 2.57 -9.29
N ARG A 37 -4.13 3.23 -9.59
CA ARG A 37 -4.73 3.28 -10.93
C ARG A 37 -5.02 4.72 -11.30
N PHE A 38 -5.18 4.99 -12.60
CA PHE A 38 -5.61 6.30 -13.06
C PHE A 38 -7.14 6.31 -13.16
N LEU A 39 -7.76 7.37 -12.67
CA LEU A 39 -9.19 7.60 -12.82
C LEU A 39 -9.46 8.16 -14.19
N GLU A 40 -10.51 7.62 -14.80
CA GLU A 40 -11.08 8.16 -16.02
C GLU A 40 -12.06 9.30 -15.70
N ARG A 41 -12.50 9.99 -16.74
CA ARG A 41 -13.35 11.18 -16.63
C ARG A 41 -14.72 10.91 -15.96
N ASP A 42 -15.25 9.71 -16.11
CA ASP A 42 -16.50 9.24 -15.52
C ASP A 42 -16.38 8.87 -14.04
N GLU A 43 -15.18 8.55 -13.56
CA GLU A 43 -14.86 8.26 -12.16
C GLU A 43 -14.29 9.47 -11.39
N PHE A 44 -14.24 10.64 -12.03
CA PHE A 44 -13.57 11.83 -11.48
C PHE A 44 -14.19 12.33 -10.16
N ASN A 45 -15.45 11.98 -9.88
CA ASN A 45 -16.10 12.26 -8.61
C ASN A 45 -15.35 11.64 -7.41
N LEU A 46 -14.72 10.48 -7.56
CA LEU A 46 -13.92 9.85 -6.49
C LEU A 46 -12.75 10.74 -6.05
N PHE A 47 -12.12 11.44 -7.00
CA PHE A 47 -11.10 12.43 -6.68
C PHE A 47 -11.70 13.62 -5.92
N LEU A 48 -12.83 14.14 -6.39
CA LEU A 48 -13.49 15.29 -5.76
C LEU A 48 -13.88 14.98 -4.31
N ASP A 49 -14.48 13.82 -4.04
CA ASP A 49 -14.87 13.42 -2.68
C ASP A 49 -13.66 13.43 -1.71
N LEU A 50 -12.57 12.76 -2.08
CA LEU A 50 -11.34 12.72 -1.28
C LEU A 50 -10.69 14.11 -1.13
N TYR A 51 -10.81 14.93 -2.17
CA TYR A 51 -10.27 16.27 -2.19
C TYR A 51 -11.05 17.20 -1.24
N ARG A 52 -12.39 17.09 -1.20
CA ARG A 52 -13.27 17.84 -0.28
C ARG A 52 -13.04 17.45 1.18
N GLU A 53 -12.91 16.16 1.48
CA GLU A 53 -12.53 15.70 2.82
C GLU A 53 -11.17 16.27 3.26
N THR A 54 -10.23 16.36 2.32
CA THR A 54 -8.90 16.92 2.60
C THR A 54 -8.96 18.43 2.82
N GLU A 55 -9.79 19.15 2.05
CA GLU A 55 -10.05 20.58 2.20
C GLU A 55 -10.57 20.90 3.60
N GLU A 56 -11.60 20.19 4.05
CA GLU A 56 -12.18 20.33 5.39
C GLU A 56 -11.14 20.05 6.48
N ARG A 57 -10.41 18.93 6.37
CA ARG A 57 -9.40 18.51 7.35
C ARG A 57 -8.21 19.48 7.44
N ALA A 58 -7.78 20.05 6.32
CA ALA A 58 -6.61 20.93 6.26
C ALA A 58 -6.96 22.42 6.40
N GLY A 59 -8.24 22.79 6.38
CA GLY A 59 -8.71 24.15 6.63
C GLY A 59 -8.36 25.14 5.51
N PHE A 60 -8.35 24.70 4.26
CA PHE A 60 -8.23 25.59 3.09
C PHE A 60 -9.54 25.64 2.31
N VAL A 61 -9.67 26.60 1.40
CA VAL A 61 -10.79 26.65 0.45
C VAL A 61 -10.24 26.40 -0.94
N SER A 62 -10.86 25.50 -1.67
CA SER A 62 -10.38 25.10 -2.98
C SER A 62 -11.28 25.58 -4.13
N LYS A 63 -10.98 25.12 -5.35
CA LYS A 63 -11.77 25.47 -6.54
C LYS A 63 -13.06 24.65 -6.59
N THR A 64 -14.04 25.14 -7.34
CA THR A 64 -15.33 24.46 -7.55
C THR A 64 -15.16 23.16 -8.34
N ASP A 65 -16.14 22.27 -8.26
CA ASP A 65 -16.15 21.03 -9.07
C ASP A 65 -16.08 21.35 -10.56
N ASP A 66 -16.84 22.36 -11.01
CA ASP A 66 -16.81 22.84 -12.41
C ASP A 66 -15.41 23.23 -12.87
N TYR A 67 -14.59 23.82 -11.99
CA TYR A 67 -13.21 24.16 -12.35
C TYR A 67 -12.39 22.90 -12.66
N PHE A 68 -12.53 21.87 -11.82
CA PHE A 68 -11.79 20.63 -12.00
C PHE A 68 -12.29 19.81 -13.20
N TYR A 69 -13.60 19.80 -13.45
CA TYR A 69 -14.17 19.19 -14.65
C TYR A 69 -13.70 19.90 -15.92
N ASN A 70 -13.77 21.24 -15.95
CA ASN A 70 -13.23 22.00 -17.08
C ASN A 70 -11.72 21.76 -17.27
N PHE A 71 -10.96 21.58 -16.18
CA PHE A 71 -9.53 21.29 -16.25
C PHE A 71 -9.24 19.95 -16.93
N ILE A 72 -9.88 18.86 -16.51
CA ILE A 72 -9.66 17.55 -17.14
C ILE A 72 -10.22 17.52 -18.57
N ASP A 73 -11.35 18.16 -18.84
CA ASP A 73 -11.96 18.22 -20.18
C ASP A 73 -11.11 19.02 -21.17
N THR A 74 -10.42 20.08 -20.69
CA THR A 74 -9.57 20.92 -21.55
C THR A 74 -8.23 20.27 -21.87
N TYR A 75 -7.60 19.65 -20.87
CA TYR A 75 -6.24 19.12 -21.02
C TYR A 75 -6.22 17.64 -21.45
N GLY A 76 -7.33 16.92 -21.28
CA GLY A 76 -7.52 15.56 -21.77
C GLY A 76 -6.38 14.62 -21.37
N ASP A 77 -5.72 14.06 -22.38
CA ASP A 77 -4.63 13.09 -22.27
C ASP A 77 -3.37 13.60 -21.56
N LYS A 78 -3.25 14.93 -21.36
CA LYS A 78 -2.13 15.55 -20.61
C LYS A 78 -2.33 15.52 -19.11
N VAL A 79 -3.51 15.12 -18.63
CA VAL A 79 -3.84 15.02 -17.20
C VAL A 79 -3.93 13.55 -16.81
N LEU A 80 -3.25 13.23 -15.71
CA LEU A 80 -3.37 11.92 -15.06
C LEU A 80 -3.89 12.15 -13.64
N VAL A 81 -4.92 11.39 -13.27
CA VAL A 81 -5.54 11.47 -11.93
C VAL A 81 -5.27 10.15 -11.20
N PRO A 82 -4.15 10.00 -10.48
CA PRO A 82 -3.85 8.76 -9.78
C PRO A 82 -4.71 8.61 -8.52
N LEU A 83 -5.41 7.48 -8.41
CA LEU A 83 -6.06 7.02 -7.19
C LEU A 83 -5.20 5.92 -6.55
N ALA A 84 -4.82 6.13 -5.29
CA ALA A 84 -4.26 5.09 -4.44
C ALA A 84 -5.40 4.35 -3.72
N TYR A 85 -5.42 3.02 -3.81
CA TYR A 85 -6.48 2.20 -3.21
C TYR A 85 -5.92 0.88 -2.67
N ILE A 86 -6.70 0.21 -1.82
CA ILE A 86 -6.46 -1.16 -1.37
C ILE A 86 -7.62 -1.99 -1.90
N ASP A 87 -7.29 -3.09 -2.58
CA ASP A 87 -8.26 -4.10 -2.96
C ASP A 87 -8.43 -5.07 -1.78
N LEU A 88 -9.60 -5.06 -1.15
CA LEU A 88 -9.84 -5.83 0.07
C LEU A 88 -9.88 -7.34 -0.22
N ASP A 89 -10.41 -7.74 -1.37
CA ASP A 89 -10.50 -9.17 -1.72
C ASP A 89 -9.11 -9.75 -1.94
N GLU A 90 -8.26 -9.05 -2.69
CA GLU A 90 -6.87 -9.45 -2.86
C GLU A 90 -6.07 -9.38 -1.56
N TYR A 91 -6.33 -8.38 -0.72
CA TYR A 91 -5.66 -8.23 0.56
C TYR A 91 -5.99 -9.38 1.51
N VAL A 92 -7.27 -9.76 1.61
CA VAL A 92 -7.73 -10.91 2.40
C VAL A 92 -7.13 -12.21 1.87
N LEU A 93 -7.14 -12.43 0.55
CA LEU A 93 -6.51 -13.60 -0.06
C LEU A 93 -5.02 -13.69 0.25
N LYS A 94 -4.30 -12.56 0.18
CA LYS A 94 -2.88 -12.51 0.54
C LYS A 94 -2.66 -12.86 2.00
N LEU A 95 -3.47 -12.31 2.92
CA LEU A 95 -3.37 -12.63 4.36
C LEU A 95 -3.63 -14.11 4.63
N GLN A 96 -4.63 -14.71 3.98
CA GLN A 96 -4.90 -16.14 4.08
C GLN A 96 -3.73 -16.99 3.56
N GLN A 97 -3.09 -16.60 2.45
CA GLN A 97 -1.91 -17.28 1.95
C GLN A 97 -0.72 -17.18 2.92
N GLU A 98 -0.46 -15.99 3.47
CA GLU A 98 0.60 -15.79 4.46
C GLU A 98 0.35 -16.60 5.74
N LEU A 99 -0.91 -16.73 6.17
CA LEU A 99 -1.31 -17.57 7.30
C LEU A 99 -1.04 -19.05 7.00
N ASN A 100 -1.50 -19.55 5.85
CA ASN A 100 -1.27 -20.93 5.42
C ASN A 100 0.23 -21.25 5.32
N ASP A 101 1.05 -20.32 4.82
CA ASP A 101 2.50 -20.47 4.76
C ASP A 101 3.14 -20.57 6.16
N LYS A 102 2.64 -19.78 7.13
CA LYS A 102 3.08 -19.86 8.53
C LYS A 102 2.71 -21.20 9.15
N GLU A 103 1.48 -21.67 8.96
CA GLU A 103 0.99 -22.96 9.43
C GLU A 103 1.82 -24.12 8.84
N ASN A 104 1.99 -24.13 7.52
CA ASN A 104 2.83 -25.12 6.82
C ASN A 104 4.26 -25.13 7.37
N ARG A 105 4.84 -23.95 7.61
CA ARG A 105 6.19 -23.83 8.16
C ARG A 105 6.25 -24.34 9.61
N ARG A 106 5.22 -24.08 10.42
CA ARG A 106 5.10 -24.59 11.79
C ARG A 106 5.04 -26.12 11.78
N ASP A 107 4.20 -26.69 10.92
CA ASP A 107 4.02 -28.14 10.81
C ASP A 107 5.30 -28.85 10.34
N GLN A 108 6.00 -28.29 9.35
CA GLN A 108 7.30 -28.80 8.91
C GLN A 108 8.36 -28.75 10.02
N MET A 109 8.35 -27.72 10.88
CA MET A 109 9.26 -27.66 12.03
C MET A 109 8.86 -28.68 13.11
N MET A 110 7.57 -28.91 13.30
CA MET A 110 7.03 -29.87 14.26
C MET A 110 7.31 -31.33 13.87
N ALA A 111 7.34 -31.63 12.57
CA ALA A 111 7.61 -32.98 12.04
C ALA A 111 9.08 -33.43 12.19
N LYS A 112 10.01 -32.55 12.57
CA LYS A 112 11.41 -32.93 12.81
C LYS A 112 11.55 -33.69 14.13
N GLU A 113 12.18 -34.86 14.09
CA GLU A 113 12.30 -35.75 15.27
C GLU A 113 13.18 -35.16 16.39
N ASN A 114 14.32 -34.54 16.04
CA ASN A 114 15.25 -33.94 17.00
C ASN A 114 15.13 -32.41 16.98
N LYS A 115 14.28 -31.87 17.84
CA LYS A 115 14.08 -30.42 18.00
C LYS A 115 15.01 -29.85 19.06
N SER A 116 15.81 -28.86 18.67
CA SER A 116 16.57 -28.02 19.62
C SER A 116 15.64 -27.04 20.35
N ASP A 117 16.01 -26.62 21.57
CA ASP A 117 15.31 -25.55 22.31
C ASP A 117 15.07 -24.28 21.48
N LYS A 118 16.00 -23.94 20.58
CA LYS A 118 15.84 -22.80 19.66
C LYS A 118 14.71 -23.01 18.67
N GLN A 119 14.51 -24.25 18.20
CA GLN A 119 13.41 -24.59 17.29
C GLN A 119 12.07 -24.61 18.04
N MET A 120 12.05 -25.11 19.28
CA MET A 120 10.85 -25.07 20.13
C MET A 120 10.38 -23.64 20.40
N LYS A 121 11.30 -22.71 20.73
CA LYS A 121 10.98 -21.29 20.89
C LYS A 121 10.41 -20.67 19.62
N LYS A 122 10.97 -21.01 18.46
CA LYS A 122 10.50 -20.50 17.17
C LYS A 122 9.12 -21.03 16.78
N ILE A 123 8.83 -22.29 17.10
CA ILE A 123 7.49 -22.87 16.93
C ILE A 123 6.48 -22.12 17.81
N ALA A 124 6.79 -21.93 19.09
CA ALA A 124 5.90 -21.20 20.00
C ALA A 124 5.67 -19.73 19.58
N GLU A 125 6.66 -19.09 18.97
CA GLU A 125 6.50 -17.75 18.38
C GLU A 125 5.60 -17.78 17.13
N LEU A 126 5.76 -18.78 16.26
CA LEU A 126 4.89 -18.98 15.10
C LEU A 126 3.45 -19.27 15.52
N ASP A 127 3.23 -20.11 16.54
CA ASP A 127 1.87 -20.41 17.04
C ASP A 127 1.17 -19.13 17.53
N LYS A 128 1.89 -18.25 18.24
CA LYS A 128 1.35 -16.95 18.67
C LYS A 128 1.01 -16.02 17.49
N GLN A 129 1.82 -16.03 16.45
CA GLN A 129 1.57 -15.23 15.25
C GLN A 129 0.36 -15.76 14.47
N ILE A 130 0.24 -17.09 14.33
CA ILE A 130 -0.90 -17.75 13.68
C ILE A 130 -2.20 -17.42 14.42
N ASP A 131 -2.20 -17.54 15.76
CA ASP A 131 -3.38 -17.25 16.59
C ASP A 131 -3.83 -15.78 16.45
N HIS A 132 -2.88 -14.85 16.48
CA HIS A 132 -3.15 -13.43 16.23
C HIS A 132 -3.74 -13.20 14.82
N ASP A 133 -3.11 -13.76 13.79
CA ASP A 133 -3.51 -13.54 12.40
C ASP A 133 -4.86 -14.19 12.06
N GLN A 134 -5.21 -15.31 12.71
CA GLN A 134 -6.53 -15.94 12.61
C GLN A 134 -7.63 -15.08 13.24
N HIS A 135 -7.32 -14.29 14.27
CA HIS A 135 -8.29 -13.39 14.91
C HIS A 135 -8.51 -12.09 14.10
N GLU A 136 -7.51 -11.66 13.33
CA GLU A 136 -7.57 -10.44 12.51
C GLU A 136 -8.19 -10.66 11.11
N LEU A 137 -8.33 -11.91 10.67
CA LEU A 137 -9.02 -12.32 9.43
C LEU A 137 -10.53 -12.45 9.63
#